data_AF-A0A7X4FTY8-F1
#
_entry.id   AF-A0A7X4FTY8-F1
#
_cell.length_a   1.000
_cell.length_b   1.000
_cell.length_c   1.000
_cell.angle_alpha   90.00
_cell.angle_beta   90.00
_cell.angle_gamma   90.00
#
_symmetry.space_group_name_H-M   'P 1'
#
loop_
_entity.id
_entity.type
_entity.pdbx_description
1 polymer ?
#
loop_
_entity_poly.entity_id
_entity_poly.type
_entity_poly.pdbx_seq_one_letter_code
_entity_poly.pdbx_strand_id
1 'polypeptide(L)'
;LGPVRHSLKLETELFVEQTIFDGDGTFTALMTDHRGYLSDATAPIYGAGATRLSDRPAVTRQIEFVAASIGREKPLALYAAAFPRDQRAGILTHPSVLAVGAYAVQPGPIPRGVHVLERIACTELGTPVQGAETALPPDSLAVESTNRERTAAATAPPTCVSCHRRINPPGFAFEHYDALGAWRSHDNGQPVDASGSLTLPGGETFTFTDAIDFVHQLAASDRVRDCYALHWTRYALGDRLDAVTRELRSIQQGFREHDSIEELLVSIAGSDLFRRGSTTQVGGAAR
;
A
#
# COMPACT_ATOMS: atom_id res chain seq x y z
N LEU A 1 1.84 -18.63 -14.58
CA LEU A 1 1.76 -17.17 -14.38
C LEU A 1 2.91 -16.50 -15.15
N GLY A 2 2.77 -15.26 -15.62
CA GLY A 2 3.79 -14.59 -16.44
C GLY A 2 4.97 -14.02 -15.62
N PRO A 3 6.12 -13.73 -16.26
CA PRO A 3 7.32 -13.24 -15.58
C PRO A 3 7.11 -11.92 -14.82
N VAL A 4 6.28 -11.01 -15.33
CA VAL A 4 5.97 -9.73 -14.67
C VAL A 4 5.38 -9.97 -13.28
N ARG A 5 4.34 -10.81 -13.17
CA ARG A 5 3.69 -11.07 -11.87
C ARG A 5 4.64 -11.70 -10.85
N HIS A 6 5.48 -12.65 -11.28
CA HIS A 6 6.49 -13.23 -10.39
C HIS A 6 7.50 -12.20 -9.92
N SER A 7 7.95 -11.34 -10.84
CA SER A 7 8.90 -10.26 -10.53
C SER A 7 8.29 -9.30 -9.52
N LEU A 8 7.09 -8.77 -9.78
CA LEU A 8 6.39 -7.86 -8.88
C LEU A 8 6.25 -8.41 -7.45
N LYS A 9 5.93 -9.71 -7.32
CA LYS A 9 5.86 -10.36 -6.01
C LYS A 9 7.23 -10.41 -5.33
N LEU A 10 8.24 -10.93 -6.03
CA LEU A 10 9.58 -11.13 -5.47
C LEU A 10 10.29 -9.79 -5.18
N GLU A 11 10.08 -8.77 -6.00
CA GLU A 11 10.61 -7.41 -5.78
C GLU A 11 10.08 -6.81 -4.49
N THR A 12 8.79 -6.98 -4.20
CA THR A 12 8.19 -6.55 -2.94
C THR A 12 8.69 -7.37 -1.76
N GLU A 13 8.77 -8.70 -1.88
CA GLU A 13 9.29 -9.55 -0.80
C GLU A 13 10.73 -9.19 -0.45
N LEU A 14 11.60 -9.05 -1.46
CA LEU A 14 13.00 -8.66 -1.26
C LEU A 14 13.15 -7.23 -0.71
N PHE A 15 12.30 -6.29 -1.16
CA PHE A 15 12.29 -4.94 -0.59
C PHE A 15 11.95 -4.96 0.89
N VAL A 16 10.90 -5.68 1.29
CA VAL A 16 10.48 -5.78 2.69
C VAL A 16 11.57 -6.46 3.52
N GLU A 17 12.09 -7.60 3.05
CA GLU A 17 13.16 -8.36 3.73
C GLU A 17 14.41 -7.49 3.91
N GLN A 18 14.90 -6.87 2.84
CA GLN A 18 16.09 -6.04 2.91
C GLN A 18 15.88 -4.80 3.79
N THR A 19 14.73 -4.14 3.69
CA THR A 19 14.48 -2.90 4.46
C THR A 19 14.40 -3.19 5.95
N ILE A 20 13.79 -4.32 6.33
CA ILE A 20 13.60 -4.69 7.73
C ILE A 20 14.87 -5.30 8.34
N PHE A 21 15.51 -6.25 7.66
CA PHE A 21 16.56 -7.07 8.29
C PHE A 21 17.99 -6.69 7.88
N ASP A 22 18.18 -6.11 6.70
CA ASP A 22 19.50 -5.70 6.18
C ASP A 22 19.68 -4.17 6.09
N GLY A 23 18.64 -3.43 6.44
CA GLY A 23 18.51 -1.98 6.25
C GLY A 23 18.34 -1.25 7.58
N ASP A 24 17.58 -0.16 7.56
CA ASP A 24 17.36 0.66 8.76
C ASP A 24 16.41 -0.03 9.76
N GLY A 25 15.64 -1.04 9.34
CA GLY A 25 14.74 -1.78 10.22
C GLY A 25 13.52 -1.00 10.70
N THR A 26 13.27 0.18 10.14
CA THR A 26 12.23 1.11 10.61
C THR A 26 10.98 1.11 9.73
N PHE A 27 9.84 1.47 10.34
CA PHE A 27 8.62 1.75 9.62
C PHE A 27 8.77 2.91 8.63
N THR A 28 9.49 3.97 9.03
CA THR A 28 9.76 5.10 8.14
C THR A 28 10.53 4.65 6.90
N ALA A 29 11.55 3.80 7.03
CA ALA A 29 12.28 3.26 5.88
C ALA A 29 11.39 2.38 4.99
N LEU A 30 10.56 1.50 5.57
CA LEU A 30 9.59 0.68 4.81
C LEU A 30 8.62 1.54 3.96
N MET A 31 8.23 2.69 4.49
CA MET A 31 7.32 3.61 3.82
C MET A 31 8.02 4.52 2.82
N THR A 32 9.29 4.86 2.99
CA THR A 32 9.93 5.96 2.25
C THR A 32 11.18 5.60 1.46
N ASP A 33 11.78 4.42 1.67
CA ASP A 33 12.98 4.04 0.90
C ASP A 33 12.64 3.89 -0.59
N HIS A 34 13.47 4.49 -1.43
CA HIS A 34 13.35 4.53 -2.89
C HIS A 34 14.31 3.53 -3.54
N ARG A 35 14.93 2.65 -2.74
CA ARG A 35 15.75 1.54 -3.20
C ARG A 35 14.95 0.25 -3.09
N GLY A 36 15.23 -0.69 -3.97
CA GLY A 36 14.57 -1.99 -3.97
C GLY A 36 15.17 -2.89 -5.04
N TYR A 37 14.33 -3.72 -5.66
CA TYR A 37 14.73 -4.61 -6.73
C TYR A 37 13.87 -4.39 -7.97
N LEU A 38 14.45 -4.69 -9.13
CA LEU A 38 13.72 -4.83 -10.39
C LEU A 38 14.26 -6.00 -11.19
N SER A 39 13.45 -6.54 -12.08
CA SER A 39 13.88 -7.52 -13.10
C SER A 39 13.89 -6.90 -14.49
N ASP A 40 14.43 -7.62 -15.47
CA ASP A 40 14.29 -7.22 -16.88
C ASP A 40 12.82 -7.17 -17.34
N ALA A 41 11.93 -7.95 -16.71
CA ALA A 41 10.51 -7.99 -17.05
C ALA A 41 9.72 -6.77 -16.54
N THR A 42 10.18 -6.13 -15.48
CA THR A 42 9.52 -5.00 -14.80
C THR A 42 10.27 -3.69 -15.00
N ALA A 43 11.50 -3.71 -15.52
CA ALA A 43 12.26 -2.52 -15.88
C ALA A 43 11.44 -1.48 -16.68
N PRO A 44 10.58 -1.86 -17.66
CA PRO A 44 9.74 -0.88 -18.36
C PRO A 44 8.73 -0.14 -17.47
N ILE A 45 8.27 -0.75 -16.36
CA ILE A 45 7.32 -0.14 -15.41
C ILE A 45 8.02 0.94 -14.57
N TYR A 46 9.26 0.67 -14.15
CA TYR A 46 10.05 1.63 -13.38
C TYR A 46 10.62 2.76 -14.25
N GLY A 47 10.76 2.53 -15.55
CA GLY A 47 11.21 3.53 -16.51
C GLY A 47 12.72 3.79 -16.48
N ALA A 48 13.18 4.70 -17.34
CA ALA A 48 14.59 4.97 -17.56
C ALA A 48 15.33 5.62 -16.36
N GLY A 49 14.58 6.14 -15.38
CA GLY A 49 15.16 6.73 -14.16
C GLY A 49 15.64 5.69 -13.14
N ALA A 50 15.27 4.41 -13.29
CA ALA A 50 15.72 3.35 -12.41
C ALA A 50 17.20 3.02 -12.65
N THR A 51 18.00 3.08 -11.59
CA THR A 51 19.46 2.85 -11.66
C THR A 51 19.81 1.57 -10.91
N ARG A 52 20.40 0.58 -11.60
CA ARG A 52 20.88 -0.65 -10.95
C ARG A 52 22.08 -0.35 -10.04
N LEU A 53 22.09 -0.97 -8.87
CA LEU A 53 23.17 -0.90 -7.89
C LEU A 53 24.13 -2.08 -8.13
N SER A 54 25.24 -1.82 -8.82
CA SER A 54 26.19 -2.86 -9.27
C SER A 54 27.08 -3.44 -8.17
N ASP A 55 27.11 -2.79 -7.01
CA ASP A 55 27.80 -3.24 -5.80
C ASP A 55 27.02 -4.34 -5.04
N ARG A 56 25.78 -4.62 -5.44
CA ARG A 56 24.91 -5.64 -4.85
C ARG A 56 24.73 -6.82 -5.82
N PRO A 57 24.87 -8.07 -5.35
CA PRO A 57 24.66 -9.23 -6.21
C PRO A 57 23.19 -9.34 -6.64
N ALA A 58 22.96 -9.82 -7.86
CA ALA A 58 21.63 -10.15 -8.32
C ALA A 58 21.06 -11.36 -7.56
N VAL A 59 19.78 -11.32 -7.23
CA VAL A 59 19.05 -12.43 -6.63
C VAL A 59 18.38 -13.22 -7.74
N THR A 60 18.68 -14.52 -7.85
CA THR A 60 18.02 -15.39 -8.83
C THR A 60 17.03 -16.33 -8.14
N ARG A 61 15.84 -16.47 -8.71
CA ARG A 61 14.80 -17.41 -8.27
C ARG A 61 14.32 -18.23 -9.47
N GLN A 62 14.06 -19.51 -9.26
CA GLN A 62 13.36 -20.33 -10.26
C GLN A 62 11.87 -20.00 -10.20
N ILE A 63 11.29 -19.69 -11.35
CA ILE A 63 9.86 -19.41 -11.45
C ILE A 63 9.21 -20.38 -12.42
N GLU A 64 8.03 -20.87 -12.04
CA GLU A 64 7.20 -21.67 -12.93
C GLU A 64 6.29 -20.75 -13.75
N PHE A 65 6.31 -20.93 -15.07
CA PHE A 65 5.38 -20.28 -15.98
C PHE A 65 4.68 -21.30 -16.86
N VAL A 66 3.45 -20.97 -17.25
CA VAL A 66 2.65 -21.82 -18.14
C VAL A 66 2.77 -21.24 -19.54
N ALA A 67 3.34 -22.01 -20.46
CA ALA A 67 3.40 -21.67 -21.87
C ALA A 67 2.84 -22.83 -22.69
N ALA A 68 1.84 -22.56 -23.54
CA ALA A 68 1.13 -23.57 -24.32
C ALA A 68 0.63 -24.75 -23.46
N SER A 69 0.05 -24.45 -22.29
CA SER A 69 -0.46 -25.44 -21.31
C SER A 69 0.60 -26.37 -20.71
N ILE A 70 1.89 -26.06 -20.88
CA ILE A 70 3.01 -26.80 -20.29
C ILE A 70 3.66 -25.91 -19.22
N GLY A 71 3.83 -26.46 -18.02
CA GLY A 71 4.62 -25.85 -16.95
C GLY A 71 6.11 -25.90 -17.32
N ARG A 72 6.77 -24.74 -17.29
CA ARG A 72 8.21 -24.61 -17.52
C ARG A 72 8.82 -23.81 -16.39
N GLU A 73 10.00 -24.23 -15.97
CA GLU A 73 10.81 -23.43 -15.06
C GLU A 73 11.77 -22.55 -15.85
N LYS A 74 11.99 -21.34 -15.36
CA LYS A 74 13.09 -20.49 -15.82
C LYS A 74 13.67 -19.69 -14.67
N PRO A 75 14.97 -19.36 -14.74
CA PRO A 75 15.55 -18.42 -13.81
C PRO A 75 14.98 -17.01 -14.06
N LEU A 76 14.64 -16.32 -12.99
CA LEU A 76 14.35 -14.90 -12.96
C LEU A 76 15.41 -14.20 -12.11
N ALA A 77 16.13 -13.26 -12.71
CA ALA A 77 17.11 -12.43 -12.04
C ALA A 77 16.46 -11.10 -11.58
N LEU A 78 16.73 -10.73 -10.33
CA LEU A 78 16.33 -9.47 -9.71
C LEU A 78 17.59 -8.70 -9.35
N TYR A 79 17.66 -7.44 -9.75
CA TYR A 79 18.80 -6.56 -9.56
C TYR A 79 18.42 -5.50 -8.54
N ALA A 80 19.29 -5.27 -7.55
CA ALA A 80 19.13 -4.13 -6.66
C ALA A 80 19.15 -2.83 -7.48
N ALA A 81 18.30 -1.88 -7.12
CA ALA A 81 18.14 -0.63 -7.85
C ALA A 81 17.75 0.52 -6.91
N ALA A 82 18.09 1.74 -7.32
CA ALA A 82 17.54 2.97 -6.79
C ALA A 82 16.60 3.58 -7.83
N PHE A 83 15.48 4.13 -7.36
CA PHE A 83 14.45 4.76 -8.18
C PHE A 83 14.43 6.27 -7.97
N PRO A 84 13.93 7.08 -8.92
CA PRO A 84 13.83 8.53 -8.74
C PRO A 84 13.00 8.88 -7.50
N ARG A 85 13.55 9.71 -6.61
CA ARG A 85 12.93 10.05 -5.31
C ARG A 85 11.65 10.87 -5.46
N ASP A 86 11.50 11.57 -6.57
CA ASP A 86 10.31 12.29 -6.99
C ASP A 86 9.23 11.37 -7.59
N GLN A 87 9.51 10.07 -7.75
CA GLN A 87 8.61 9.11 -8.41
C GLN A 87 8.39 7.82 -7.64
N ARG A 88 9.20 7.49 -6.62
CA ARG A 88 9.04 6.28 -5.80
C ARG A 88 9.44 6.55 -4.36
N ALA A 89 8.60 6.09 -3.44
CA ALA A 89 8.79 6.09 -2.00
C ALA A 89 8.12 4.84 -1.41
N GLY A 90 8.96 3.94 -0.90
CA GLY A 90 8.62 2.71 -0.19
C GLY A 90 7.46 1.89 -0.74
N ILE A 91 6.89 1.09 0.15
CA ILE A 91 5.97 0.01 -0.22
C ILE A 91 4.72 0.47 -0.97
N LEU A 92 4.19 1.67 -0.66
CA LEU A 92 2.94 2.15 -1.26
C LEU A 92 3.09 2.57 -2.73
N THR A 93 4.32 2.79 -3.20
CA THR A 93 4.60 3.10 -4.61
C THR A 93 5.11 1.89 -5.39
N HIS A 94 5.10 0.69 -4.79
CA HIS A 94 5.45 -0.54 -5.49
C HIS A 94 4.40 -0.88 -6.55
N PRO A 95 4.82 -1.28 -7.77
CA PRO A 95 3.88 -1.67 -8.81
C PRO A 95 2.95 -2.83 -8.41
N SER A 96 3.44 -3.78 -7.60
CA SER A 96 2.64 -4.88 -7.06
C SER A 96 1.48 -4.42 -6.18
N VAL A 97 1.68 -3.34 -5.41
CA VAL A 97 0.68 -2.73 -4.51
C VAL A 97 -0.27 -1.84 -5.32
N LEU A 98 0.28 -1.02 -6.22
CA LEU A 98 -0.49 -0.10 -7.07
C LEU A 98 -1.43 -0.82 -8.05
N ALA A 99 -1.07 -2.04 -8.48
CA ALA A 99 -1.89 -2.86 -9.36
C ALA A 99 -3.07 -3.54 -8.65
N VAL A 100 -3.06 -3.62 -7.31
CA VAL A 100 -4.19 -4.18 -6.55
C VAL A 100 -5.40 -3.29 -6.71
N GLY A 101 -6.50 -3.84 -7.25
CA GLY A 101 -7.73 -3.10 -7.49
C GLY A 101 -7.68 -2.16 -8.70
N ALA A 102 -6.60 -2.19 -9.50
CA ALA A 102 -6.59 -1.53 -10.80
C ALA A 102 -7.45 -2.30 -11.83
N TYR A 103 -7.93 -1.59 -12.85
CA TYR A 103 -8.62 -2.20 -13.99
C TYR A 103 -7.60 -2.58 -15.07
N ALA A 104 -8.05 -3.26 -16.13
CA ALA A 104 -7.17 -3.73 -17.20
C ALA A 104 -6.33 -2.62 -17.86
N VAL A 105 -6.86 -1.39 -17.92
CA VAL A 105 -6.22 -0.25 -18.60
C VAL A 105 -6.09 0.97 -17.68
N GLN A 106 -6.97 1.11 -16.69
CA GLN A 106 -7.08 2.31 -15.88
C GLN A 106 -6.67 2.07 -14.43
N PRO A 107 -5.95 3.00 -13.79
CA PRO A 107 -5.71 2.90 -12.37
C PRO A 107 -7.02 2.98 -11.58
N GLY A 108 -7.05 2.36 -10.41
CA GLY A 108 -8.21 2.35 -9.52
C GLY A 108 -8.02 3.30 -8.34
N PRO A 109 -8.28 4.62 -8.46
CA PRO A 109 -8.11 5.57 -7.36
C PRO A 109 -9.03 5.25 -6.19
N ILE A 110 -10.28 4.85 -6.44
CA ILE A 110 -11.23 4.45 -5.37
C ILE A 110 -10.66 3.29 -4.54
N PRO A 111 -10.31 2.12 -5.13
CA PRO A 111 -9.75 1.02 -4.34
C PRO A 111 -8.38 1.33 -3.72
N ARG A 112 -7.53 2.15 -4.35
CA ARG A 112 -6.29 2.65 -3.72
C ARG A 112 -6.58 3.48 -2.47
N GLY A 113 -7.55 4.39 -2.55
CA GLY A 113 -7.99 5.19 -1.40
C GLY A 113 -8.60 4.36 -0.28
N VAL A 114 -9.43 3.37 -0.62
CA VAL A 114 -9.95 2.36 0.33
C VAL A 114 -8.80 1.61 1.01
N HIS A 115 -7.81 1.15 0.25
CA HIS A 115 -6.65 0.45 0.80
C HIS A 115 -5.89 1.32 1.80
N VAL A 116 -5.61 2.59 1.48
CA VAL A 116 -4.96 3.53 2.42
C VAL A 116 -5.81 3.70 3.68
N LEU A 117 -7.10 3.96 3.54
CA LEU A 117 -7.98 4.20 4.68
C LEU A 117 -8.08 2.97 5.58
N GLU A 118 -8.36 1.79 5.04
CA GLU A 118 -8.63 0.59 5.84
C GLU A 118 -7.36 -0.12 6.31
N ARG A 119 -6.35 -0.26 5.44
CA ARG A 119 -5.16 -1.10 5.70
C ARG A 119 -3.97 -0.32 6.24
N ILE A 120 -3.89 0.98 5.94
CA ILE A 120 -2.78 1.83 6.37
C ILE A 120 -3.20 2.71 7.55
N ALA A 121 -4.42 3.24 7.55
CA ALA A 121 -4.91 4.17 8.58
C ALA A 121 -5.97 3.57 9.52
N CYS A 122 -6.29 2.27 9.40
CA CYS A 122 -7.27 1.53 10.19
C CYS A 122 -8.59 2.31 10.37
N THR A 123 -9.05 2.93 9.28
CA THR A 123 -10.30 3.68 9.20
C THR A 123 -11.37 2.74 8.67
N GLU A 124 -12.37 2.47 9.49
CA GLU A 124 -13.52 1.68 9.08
C GLU A 124 -14.32 2.43 8.01
N LEU A 125 -14.54 1.77 6.89
CA LEU A 125 -15.48 2.20 5.86
C LEU A 125 -16.74 1.34 5.97
N GLY A 126 -17.90 1.96 5.78
CA GLY A 126 -19.16 1.23 5.68
C GLY A 126 -19.22 0.41 4.38
N THR A 127 -20.21 -0.46 4.27
CA THR A 127 -20.44 -1.18 3.01
C THR A 127 -20.83 -0.19 1.90
N PRO A 128 -20.39 -0.41 0.65
CA PRO A 128 -20.86 0.38 -0.48
C PRO A 128 -22.39 0.37 -0.57
N VAL A 129 -22.96 1.44 -1.11
CA VAL A 129 -24.39 1.49 -1.44
C VAL A 129 -24.71 0.43 -2.51
N GLN A 130 -25.92 -0.12 -2.48
CA GLN A 130 -26.35 -1.14 -3.44
C GLN A 130 -26.15 -0.65 -4.89
N GLY A 131 -25.49 -1.46 -5.72
CA GLY A 131 -25.25 -1.16 -7.13
C GLY A 131 -24.00 -0.32 -7.42
N ALA A 132 -23.24 0.09 -6.40
CA ALA A 132 -21.99 0.84 -6.57
C ALA A 132 -20.98 0.12 -7.48
N GLU A 133 -20.98 -1.21 -7.45
CA GLU A 133 -20.12 -2.08 -8.26
C GLU A 133 -20.36 -2.00 -9.78
N THR A 134 -21.53 -1.52 -10.20
CA THR A 134 -21.87 -1.37 -11.63
C THR A 134 -21.62 0.05 -12.16
N ALA A 135 -21.31 1.00 -11.27
CA ALA A 135 -21.02 2.38 -11.61
C ALA A 135 -19.53 2.54 -11.98
N LEU A 136 -19.13 1.99 -13.12
CA LEU A 136 -17.82 2.30 -13.71
C LEU A 136 -17.79 3.77 -14.16
N PRO A 137 -16.62 4.44 -14.10
CA PRO A 137 -16.48 5.76 -14.68
C PRO A 137 -16.93 5.73 -16.15
N PRO A 138 -17.81 6.64 -16.57
CA PRO A 138 -18.27 6.64 -17.95
C PRO A 138 -17.10 6.91 -18.90
N ASP A 139 -16.97 6.10 -19.96
CA ASP A 139 -16.00 6.30 -21.04
C ASP A 139 -16.26 7.60 -21.84
N SER A 140 -17.35 8.32 -21.55
CA SER A 140 -17.98 9.30 -22.42
C SER A 140 -17.77 10.77 -22.05
N LEU A 141 -16.93 11.10 -21.06
CA LEU A 141 -16.78 12.49 -20.61
C LEU A 141 -16.00 13.37 -21.60
N ALA A 142 -14.94 12.84 -22.20
CA ALA A 142 -14.24 13.27 -23.42
C ALA A 142 -13.05 12.31 -23.61
N VAL A 143 -12.52 12.18 -24.84
CA VAL A 143 -11.31 11.36 -25.10
C VAL A 143 -10.11 11.85 -24.26
N GLU A 144 -10.03 13.15 -23.98
CA GLU A 144 -8.93 13.79 -23.26
C GLU A 144 -9.13 13.87 -21.74
N SER A 145 -10.20 13.29 -21.18
CA SER A 145 -10.43 13.37 -19.72
C SER A 145 -9.45 12.49 -18.95
N THR A 146 -8.84 13.06 -17.92
CA THR A 146 -7.99 12.32 -16.96
C THR A 146 -8.81 11.30 -16.17
N ASN A 147 -8.14 10.28 -15.64
CA ASN A 147 -8.73 9.27 -14.79
C ASN A 147 -9.31 9.86 -13.49
N ARG A 148 -8.64 10.87 -12.92
CA ARG A 148 -9.16 11.69 -11.82
C ARG A 148 -10.50 12.34 -12.16
N GLU A 149 -10.60 13.03 -13.29
CA GLU A 149 -11.84 13.68 -13.74
C GLU A 149 -12.96 12.67 -13.97
N ARG A 150 -12.65 11.55 -14.64
CA ARG A 150 -13.63 10.48 -14.89
C ARG A 150 -14.14 9.88 -13.58
N THR A 151 -13.26 9.65 -12.61
CA THR A 151 -13.62 9.17 -11.26
C THR A 151 -14.46 10.20 -10.49
N ALA A 152 -14.09 11.48 -10.54
CA ALA A 152 -14.81 12.55 -9.86
C ALA A 152 -16.24 12.69 -10.40
N ALA A 153 -16.40 12.64 -11.73
CA ALA A 153 -17.71 12.67 -12.38
C ALA A 153 -18.56 11.43 -12.03
N ALA A 154 -17.96 10.25 -12.01
CA ALA A 154 -18.64 9.01 -11.64
C ALA A 154 -19.17 9.02 -10.18
N THR A 155 -18.47 9.74 -9.30
CA THR A 155 -18.76 9.79 -7.85
C THR A 155 -19.40 11.11 -7.41
N ALA A 156 -19.76 11.97 -8.36
CA ALA A 156 -20.47 13.23 -8.13
C ALA A 156 -21.94 13.10 -7.68
N PRO A 157 -22.70 12.02 -8.03
CA PRO A 157 -24.07 11.90 -7.56
C PRO A 157 -24.19 12.01 -6.04
N PRO A 158 -25.29 12.60 -5.51
CA PRO A 158 -25.45 12.86 -4.07
C PRO A 158 -25.30 11.61 -3.18
N THR A 159 -25.67 10.45 -3.69
CA THR A 159 -25.55 9.15 -2.99
C THR A 159 -24.10 8.69 -2.84
N CYS A 160 -23.18 9.15 -3.68
CA CYS A 160 -21.78 8.73 -3.72
C CYS A 160 -20.87 9.75 -3.03
N VAL A 161 -21.10 11.04 -3.28
CA VAL A 161 -20.17 12.11 -2.87
C VAL A 161 -19.99 12.19 -1.34
N SER A 162 -20.97 11.75 -0.55
CA SER A 162 -20.90 11.73 0.93
C SER A 162 -19.70 10.93 1.45
N CYS A 163 -19.48 9.73 0.91
CA CYS A 163 -18.34 8.89 1.25
C CYS A 163 -17.11 9.23 0.40
N HIS A 164 -17.31 9.50 -0.90
CA HIS A 164 -16.21 9.69 -1.84
C HIS A 164 -15.39 10.97 -1.61
N ARG A 165 -15.94 11.97 -0.90
CA ARG A 165 -15.15 13.11 -0.38
C ARG A 165 -13.98 12.69 0.51
N ARG A 166 -14.07 11.52 1.16
CA ARG A 166 -13.01 10.97 2.02
C ARG A 166 -12.22 9.87 1.32
N ILE A 167 -12.86 9.08 0.46
CA ILE A 167 -12.24 7.93 -0.22
C ILE A 167 -11.36 8.36 -1.40
N ASN A 168 -11.83 9.28 -2.24
CA ASN A 168 -11.11 9.61 -3.47
C ASN A 168 -9.76 10.32 -3.23
N PRO A 169 -9.64 11.32 -2.32
CA PRO A 169 -8.39 12.05 -2.17
C PRO A 169 -7.14 11.19 -1.91
N PRO A 170 -7.12 10.25 -0.94
CA PRO A 170 -5.94 9.39 -0.76
C PRO A 170 -5.67 8.47 -1.94
N GLY A 171 -6.69 8.17 -2.76
CA GLY A 171 -6.51 7.46 -4.02
C GLY A 171 -5.88 8.33 -5.11
N PHE A 172 -6.32 9.59 -5.20
CA PHE A 172 -5.81 10.56 -6.18
C PHE A 172 -4.35 10.94 -5.96
N ALA A 173 -3.83 10.81 -4.73
CA ALA A 173 -2.40 10.91 -4.45
C ALA A 173 -1.56 10.05 -5.41
N PHE A 174 -2.08 8.90 -5.85
CA PHE A 174 -1.39 7.93 -6.70
C PHE A 174 -1.72 8.06 -8.20
N GLU A 175 -2.34 9.14 -8.66
CA GLU A 175 -2.73 9.30 -10.08
C GLU A 175 -1.55 9.44 -11.05
N HIS A 176 -0.36 9.77 -10.52
CA HIS A 176 0.90 9.68 -11.27
C HIS A 176 1.27 8.24 -11.63
N TYR A 177 0.57 7.22 -11.15
CA TYR A 177 0.83 5.83 -11.50
C TYR A 177 -0.33 5.22 -12.29
N ASP A 178 -0.01 4.62 -13.43
CA ASP A 178 -0.98 3.90 -14.26
C ASP A 178 -1.49 2.61 -13.59
N ALA A 179 -2.26 1.81 -14.32
CA ALA A 179 -2.83 0.54 -13.83
C ALA A 179 -1.78 -0.47 -13.37
N LEU A 180 -0.60 -0.49 -13.99
CA LEU A 180 0.51 -1.39 -13.64
C LEU A 180 1.47 -0.76 -12.63
N GLY A 181 1.29 0.53 -12.31
CA GLY A 181 2.14 1.28 -11.42
C GLY A 181 3.27 2.03 -12.12
N ALA A 182 3.28 2.15 -13.45
CA ALA A 182 4.27 2.95 -14.17
C ALA A 182 4.00 4.45 -13.95
N TRP A 183 5.07 5.21 -13.70
CA TRP A 183 4.94 6.64 -13.43
C TRP A 183 4.66 7.43 -14.70
N ARG A 184 3.81 8.46 -14.60
CA ARG A 184 3.41 9.34 -15.71
C ARG A 184 3.24 10.79 -15.25
N SER A 185 3.66 11.72 -16.08
CA SER A 185 3.39 13.16 -15.89
C SER A 185 2.07 13.59 -16.51
N HIS A 186 1.56 12.83 -17.48
CA HIS A 186 0.34 13.14 -18.22
C HIS A 186 -0.60 11.93 -18.28
N ASP A 187 -1.89 12.23 -18.34
CA ASP A 187 -2.99 11.29 -18.54
C ASP A 187 -3.86 11.80 -19.68
N ASN A 188 -4.00 11.01 -20.75
CA ASN A 188 -4.74 11.42 -21.95
C ASN A 188 -4.37 12.83 -22.43
N GLY A 189 -3.06 13.10 -22.54
CA GLY A 189 -2.54 14.39 -23.00
C GLY A 189 -2.60 15.54 -21.99
N GLN A 190 -3.27 15.37 -20.85
CA GLN A 190 -3.40 16.39 -19.80
C GLN A 190 -2.39 16.16 -18.67
N PRO A 191 -1.86 17.21 -18.03
CA PRO A 191 -1.05 17.06 -16.83
C PRO A 191 -1.82 16.34 -15.72
N VAL A 192 -1.15 15.41 -15.03
CA VAL A 192 -1.72 14.74 -13.86
C VAL A 192 -1.79 15.71 -12.68
N ASP A 193 -2.97 15.81 -12.07
CA ASP A 193 -3.15 16.39 -10.74
C ASP A 193 -3.29 15.25 -9.71
N ALA A 194 -2.29 15.10 -8.85
CA ALA A 194 -2.30 14.14 -7.74
C ALA A 194 -2.51 14.81 -6.36
N SER A 195 -2.80 16.12 -6.34
CA SER A 195 -2.92 16.87 -5.09
C SER A 195 -4.24 16.59 -4.37
N GLY A 196 -4.24 16.70 -3.05
CA GLY A 196 -5.45 16.49 -2.26
C GLY A 196 -5.25 16.72 -0.76
N SER A 197 -6.32 16.46 -0.02
CA SER A 197 -6.29 16.47 1.44
C SER A 197 -7.07 15.30 2.01
N LEU A 198 -6.63 14.83 3.17
CA LEU A 198 -7.25 13.74 3.91
C LEU A 198 -7.33 14.11 5.39
N THR A 199 -8.53 14.04 5.96
CA THR A 199 -8.71 14.10 7.41
C THR A 199 -9.10 12.73 7.92
N LEU A 200 -8.26 12.16 8.79
CA LEU A 200 -8.51 10.90 9.46
C LEU A 200 -9.42 11.08 10.69
N PRO A 201 -10.11 10.01 11.14
CA PRO A 201 -10.80 10.04 12.42
C PRO A 201 -9.80 10.39 13.55
N GLY A 202 -10.18 11.34 14.40
CA GLY A 202 -9.28 11.93 15.39
C GLY A 202 -8.76 13.33 15.01
N GLY A 203 -8.99 13.79 13.78
CA GLY A 203 -8.74 15.17 13.34
C GLY A 203 -7.38 15.40 12.69
N GLU A 204 -6.49 14.42 12.69
CA GLU A 204 -5.24 14.45 11.93
C GLU A 204 -5.53 14.69 10.44
N THR A 205 -4.87 15.70 9.88
CA THR A 205 -5.13 16.16 8.50
C THR A 205 -3.83 16.24 7.72
N PHE A 206 -3.87 15.68 6.50
CA PHE A 206 -2.80 15.72 5.51
C PHE A 206 -3.23 16.62 4.36
N THR A 207 -2.30 17.38 3.82
CA THR A 207 -2.45 18.11 2.55
C THR A 207 -1.22 17.81 1.72
N PHE A 208 -1.41 17.23 0.55
CA PHE A 208 -0.31 16.66 -0.24
C PHE A 208 -0.38 17.10 -1.70
N THR A 209 0.78 17.19 -2.35
CA THR A 209 0.89 17.50 -3.78
C THR A 209 0.86 16.26 -4.67
N ASP A 210 1.33 15.12 -4.15
CA ASP A 210 1.46 13.86 -4.86
C ASP A 210 1.63 12.69 -3.88
N ALA A 211 1.85 11.49 -4.42
CA ALA A 211 2.08 10.28 -3.63
C ALA A 211 3.34 10.33 -2.76
N ILE A 212 4.40 11.01 -3.20
CA ILE A 212 5.66 11.03 -2.45
C ILE A 212 5.46 11.84 -1.18
N ASP A 213 4.96 13.07 -1.32
CA ASP A 213 4.59 13.92 -0.17
C ASP A 213 3.59 13.20 0.74
N PHE A 214 2.54 12.60 0.16
CA PHE A 214 1.53 11.88 0.94
C PHE A 214 2.11 10.70 1.73
N VAL A 215 2.96 9.88 1.11
CA VAL A 215 3.61 8.74 1.76
C VAL A 215 4.53 9.19 2.89
N HIS A 216 5.28 10.27 2.72
CA HIS A 216 6.11 10.84 3.79
C HIS A 216 5.25 11.33 4.97
N GLN A 217 4.11 11.96 4.70
CA GLN A 217 3.18 12.37 5.75
C GLN A 217 2.54 11.17 6.47
N LEU A 218 2.15 10.11 5.74
CA LEU A 218 1.67 8.86 6.34
C LEU A 218 2.73 8.17 7.18
N ALA A 219 3.99 8.16 6.72
CA ALA A 219 5.12 7.60 7.47
C ALA A 219 5.36 8.35 8.78
N ALA A 220 4.99 9.64 8.88
CA ALA A 220 5.09 10.43 10.09
C ALA A 220 3.87 10.32 11.03
N SER A 221 2.78 9.69 10.60
CA SER A 221 1.52 9.64 11.34
C SER A 221 1.53 8.60 12.48
N ASP A 222 1.19 9.04 13.68
CA ASP A 222 0.97 8.17 14.85
C ASP A 222 -0.16 7.18 14.60
N ARG A 223 -1.24 7.62 13.95
CA ARG A 223 -2.39 6.75 13.64
C ARG A 223 -1.99 5.63 12.69
N VAL A 224 -1.16 5.93 11.70
CA VAL A 224 -0.66 4.93 10.75
C VAL A 224 0.29 3.94 11.44
N ARG A 225 1.19 4.42 12.32
CA ARG A 225 2.03 3.53 13.14
C ARG A 225 1.20 2.63 14.06
N ASP A 226 0.20 3.21 14.72
CA ASP A 226 -0.72 2.49 15.59
C ASP A 226 -1.48 1.40 14.82
N CYS A 227 -1.88 1.68 13.58
CA CYS A 227 -2.50 0.71 12.68
C CYS A 227 -1.56 -0.42 12.26
N TYR A 228 -0.32 -0.08 11.92
CA TYR A 228 0.71 -1.06 11.57
C TYR A 228 0.99 -2.03 12.74
N ALA A 229 1.16 -1.50 13.96
CA ALA A 229 1.33 -2.30 15.17
C ALA A 229 0.11 -3.18 15.47
N LEU A 230 -1.11 -2.65 15.24
CA LEU A 230 -2.35 -3.42 15.38
C LEU A 230 -2.40 -4.61 14.41
N HIS A 231 -2.04 -4.42 13.14
CA HIS A 231 -2.02 -5.48 12.15
C HIS A 231 -1.04 -6.60 12.51
N TRP A 232 0.18 -6.26 12.93
CA TRP A 232 1.15 -7.26 13.41
C TRP A 232 0.68 -7.99 14.66
N THR A 233 0.07 -7.27 15.60
CA THR A 233 -0.48 -7.88 16.81
C THR A 233 -1.61 -8.85 16.47
N ARG A 234 -2.55 -8.48 15.60
CA ARG A 234 -3.62 -9.38 15.13
C ARG A 234 -3.07 -10.60 14.41
N TYR A 235 -2.08 -10.41 13.55
CA TYR A 235 -1.42 -11.52 12.84
C TYR A 235 -0.79 -12.50 13.83
N ALA A 236 0.00 -12.01 14.79
CA ALA A 236 0.66 -12.83 15.80
C ALA A 236 -0.33 -13.59 16.71
N LEU A 237 -1.51 -13.01 16.96
CA LEU A 237 -2.55 -13.59 17.82
C LEU A 237 -3.55 -14.48 17.07
N GLY A 238 -3.51 -14.53 15.74
CA GLY A 238 -4.52 -15.20 14.93
C GLY A 238 -5.91 -14.55 15.03
N ASP A 239 -5.96 -13.21 15.01
CA ASP A 239 -7.17 -12.36 15.06
C ASP A 239 -8.02 -12.46 16.34
N ARG A 240 -7.45 -12.99 17.43
CA ARG A 240 -8.13 -13.09 18.73
C ARG A 240 -8.27 -11.75 19.48
N LEU A 241 -8.06 -10.61 18.82
CA LEU A 241 -7.98 -9.31 19.47
C LEU A 241 -9.31 -8.54 19.29
N ASP A 242 -10.18 -8.67 20.28
CA ASP A 242 -11.56 -8.17 20.23
C ASP A 242 -11.66 -6.65 20.47
N ALA A 243 -10.68 -6.05 21.18
CA ALA A 243 -10.70 -4.64 21.55
C ALA A 243 -9.29 -4.06 21.78
N VAL A 244 -9.19 -2.72 21.79
CA VAL A 244 -7.97 -1.99 22.12
C VAL A 244 -7.68 -2.09 23.63
N THR A 245 -6.78 -3.00 24.00
CA THR A 245 -6.37 -3.23 25.40
C THR A 245 -5.30 -2.24 25.86
N ARG A 246 -4.97 -2.25 27.18
CA ARG A 246 -3.87 -1.44 27.72
C ARG A 246 -2.52 -1.91 27.17
N GLU A 247 -2.36 -3.20 26.99
CA GLU A 247 -1.15 -3.85 26.48
C GLU A 247 -0.92 -3.47 25.02
N LEU A 248 -1.97 -3.46 24.17
CA LEU A 248 -1.85 -2.97 22.80
C LEU A 248 -1.40 -1.50 22.77
N ARG A 249 -1.99 -0.64 23.61
CA ARG A 249 -1.59 0.77 23.70
C ARG A 249 -0.12 0.93 24.10
N SER A 250 0.39 0.07 24.98
CA SER A 250 1.81 0.06 25.37
C SER A 250 2.72 -0.34 24.20
N ILE A 251 2.33 -1.35 23.43
CA ILE A 251 3.08 -1.79 22.23
C ILE A 251 3.09 -0.65 21.18
N GLN A 252 1.93 -0.05 20.93
CA GLN A 252 1.77 1.08 20.02
C GLN A 252 2.61 2.29 20.45
N GLN A 253 2.62 2.62 21.74
CA GLN A 253 3.47 3.69 22.27
C GLN A 253 4.96 3.40 22.03
N GLY A 254 5.45 2.21 22.39
CA GLY A 254 6.86 1.86 22.16
C GLY A 254 7.23 1.92 20.68
N PHE A 255 6.34 1.47 19.79
CA PHE A 255 6.58 1.54 18.35
C PHE A 255 6.65 2.98 17.81
N ARG A 256 5.84 3.91 18.35
CA ARG A 256 5.95 5.34 18.00
C ARG A 256 7.27 5.96 18.46
N GLU A 257 7.78 5.54 19.61
CA GLU A 257 9.02 6.09 20.19
C GLU A 257 10.27 5.57 19.47
N HIS A 258 10.27 4.32 19.03
CA HIS A 258 11.46 3.66 18.48
C HIS A 258 11.44 3.47 16.96
N ASP A 259 10.27 3.45 16.33
CA ASP A 259 10.05 3.21 14.89
C ASP A 259 10.58 1.85 14.35
N SER A 260 11.21 1.03 15.21
CA SER A 260 11.83 -0.25 14.89
C SER A 260 10.81 -1.37 14.77
N ILE A 261 10.81 -2.04 13.62
CA ILE A 261 9.92 -3.18 13.33
C ILE A 261 10.37 -4.42 14.11
N GLU A 262 11.67 -4.64 14.27
CA GLU A 262 12.18 -5.76 15.07
C GLU A 262 11.78 -5.63 16.54
N GLU A 263 11.91 -4.43 17.12
CA GLU A 263 11.51 -4.17 18.50
C GLU A 263 9.99 -4.29 18.68
N LEU A 264 9.19 -3.90 17.68
CA LEU A 264 7.75 -4.15 17.67
C LEU A 264 7.45 -5.66 17.74
N LEU A 265 8.10 -6.48 16.90
CA LEU A 265 7.88 -7.92 16.89
C LEU A 265 8.30 -8.58 18.22
N VAL A 266 9.42 -8.16 18.80
CA VAL A 266 9.87 -8.61 20.13
C VAL A 266 8.87 -8.20 21.21
N SER A 267 8.38 -6.96 21.16
CA SER A 267 7.39 -6.43 22.11
C SER A 267 6.07 -7.21 22.07
N ILE A 268 5.61 -7.58 20.87
CA ILE A 268 4.43 -8.42 20.68
C ILE A 268 4.69 -9.83 21.24
N ALA A 269 5.78 -10.49 20.85
CA ALA A 269 6.10 -11.85 21.28
C ALA A 269 6.31 -11.97 22.81
N GLY A 270 6.88 -10.94 23.44
CA GLY A 270 7.08 -10.87 24.88
C GLY A 270 5.83 -10.50 25.68
N SER A 271 4.78 -10.01 25.04
CA SER A 271 3.57 -9.50 25.70
C SER A 271 2.73 -10.60 26.36
N ASP A 272 1.94 -10.23 27.37
CA ASP A 272 0.92 -11.12 27.94
C ASP A 272 -0.22 -11.41 26.93
N LEU A 273 -0.48 -10.49 25.98
CA LEU A 273 -1.42 -10.72 24.88
C LEU A 273 -1.03 -11.96 24.08
N PHE A 274 0.24 -12.09 23.72
CA PHE A 274 0.75 -13.24 22.98
C PHE A 274 0.73 -14.53 23.82
N ARG A 275 1.13 -14.43 25.09
CA ARG A 275 1.21 -15.61 25.99
C ARG A 275 -0.14 -16.20 26.37
N ARG A 276 -1.19 -15.38 26.51
CA ARG A 276 -2.49 -15.82 27.05
C ARG A 276 -3.66 -15.66 26.07
N GLY A 277 -3.46 -14.94 24.97
CA GLY A 277 -4.54 -14.45 24.10
C GLY A 277 -5.32 -13.30 24.77
N SER A 278 -6.17 -12.60 24.01
CA SER A 278 -7.14 -11.68 24.62
C SER A 278 -8.18 -12.51 25.36
N THR A 279 -8.05 -12.58 26.68
CA THR A 279 -9.08 -13.13 27.56
C THR A 279 -10.17 -12.10 27.71
N THR A 280 -11.17 -12.16 26.84
CA THR A 280 -12.50 -11.68 27.19
C THR A 280 -13.01 -12.64 28.25
N GLN A 281 -13.07 -12.21 29.52
CA GLN A 281 -13.86 -12.93 30.51
C GLN A 281 -15.30 -12.92 30.00
N VAL A 282 -15.71 -13.99 29.31
CA VAL A 282 -17.11 -14.30 29.14
C VAL A 282 -17.61 -14.58 30.56
N GLY A 283 -18.24 -13.59 31.17
CA GLY A 283 -18.92 -13.73 32.44
C GLY A 283 -19.94 -14.86 32.30
N GLY A 284 -19.57 -16.04 32.78
CA GLY A 284 -20.50 -17.14 32.97
C GLY A 284 -21.55 -16.68 33.96
N ALA A 285 -22.74 -16.37 33.48
CA ALA A 285 -23.92 -16.34 34.32
C ALA A 285 -24.17 -17.78 34.77
N ALA A 286 -23.76 -18.09 35.99
CA ALA A 286 -24.21 -19.26 36.71
C ALA A 286 -25.63 -19.01 37.24
N ARG A 287 -26.49 -20.01 37.00
CA ARG A 287 -27.88 -20.22 37.44
C ARG A 287 -28.97 -19.78 36.46
#